data_AF-A0A174JMF5-F1
#
_entry.id   AF-A0A174JMF5-F1
#
_cell.length_a   1.000
_cell.length_b   1.000
_cell.length_c   1.000
_cell.angle_alpha   90.00
_cell.angle_beta   90.00
_cell.angle_gamma   90.00
#
_symmetry.space_group_name_H-M   'P 1'
#
loop_
_entity.id
_entity.type
_entity.pdbx_description
1 polymer ?
#
loop_
_entity_poly.entity_id
_entity_poly.type
_entity_poly.pdbx_seq_one_letter_code
_entity_poly.pdbx_strand_id
1 'polypeptide(L)'
;MEEETIDLPADNIEDKKEKIRKLVEEGYTNREIADQTGIPFGTVGYHAARFRKKEKEPVDNSDRHLCKTCKFRSKEFLDNDELDIYLQRYTIFDNPFLPQEFVEQLCKEYEGTIYYDRLILGLWKRAEGAIYKRFADDPEKFRCEVLEGPADNPEHKQFRKNDIVSIEIGLDFGGNQSGHSFVARGYTDDYRDVIGIMSKRVMAKDQGEDIDSNMLDQLFCDFVQEVIDKYGVIVKHGDYVEYCNVESVYYDNAETVLGNSIRNAVEKRFPWIIVRKAKKASIIDRIRCTVRLMGAGRFWITEDCKSLQTALSDAVWNKDVKDKDERLDDGSTDIDSLDAFEYTIERDMRDLIEEVENV
;
A
#
# COMPACT_ATOMS: atom_id res chain seq x y z
N MET A 1 52.70 -15.56 -6.59
CA MET A 1 52.07 -14.85 -5.47
C MET A 1 50.63 -15.29 -5.49
N GLU A 2 50.30 -16.24 -4.62
CA GLU A 2 48.92 -16.69 -4.42
C GLU A 2 48.17 -15.54 -3.73
N GLU A 3 47.11 -15.04 -4.37
CA GLU A 3 46.15 -14.15 -3.72
C GLU A 3 45.28 -15.02 -2.81
N GLU A 4 45.51 -14.90 -1.51
CA GLU A 4 44.57 -15.39 -0.49
C GLU A 4 43.24 -14.65 -0.67
N THR A 5 42.27 -15.34 -1.25
CA THR A 5 40.86 -14.95 -1.18
C THR A 5 40.41 -15.05 0.27
N ILE A 6 40.35 -13.90 0.95
CA ILE A 6 39.74 -13.80 2.27
C ILE A 6 38.24 -13.96 2.08
N ASP A 7 37.73 -15.15 2.41
CA ASP A 7 36.31 -15.46 2.47
C ASP A 7 35.72 -14.76 3.71
N LEU A 8 35.08 -13.60 3.51
CA LEU A 8 34.37 -12.87 4.57
C LEU A 8 32.85 -13.12 4.43
N PRO A 9 32.16 -13.45 5.53
CA PRO A 9 30.80 -13.96 5.47
C PRO A 9 29.83 -12.89 4.99
N ALA A 10 28.95 -13.26 4.06
CA ALA A 10 27.85 -12.44 3.60
C ALA A 10 26.91 -12.13 4.78
N ASP A 11 26.83 -10.85 5.20
CA ASP A 11 25.83 -10.39 6.15
C ASP A 11 24.44 -10.52 5.50
N ASN A 12 23.77 -11.63 5.78
CA ASN A 12 22.42 -11.96 5.33
C ASN A 12 21.42 -10.92 5.88
N ILE A 13 20.45 -10.48 5.07
CA ILE A 13 19.35 -9.59 5.50
C ILE A 13 18.65 -10.16 6.75
N GLU A 14 18.57 -11.48 6.86
CA GLU A 14 18.02 -12.17 8.02
C GLU A 14 18.88 -11.98 9.28
N ASP A 15 20.20 -11.89 9.13
CA ASP A 15 21.14 -11.62 10.22
C ASP A 15 21.10 -10.14 10.66
N LYS A 16 20.95 -9.20 9.71
CA LYS A 16 20.69 -7.78 10.03
C LYS A 16 19.40 -7.61 10.83
N LYS A 17 18.33 -8.27 10.40
CA LYS A 17 17.04 -8.27 11.07
C LYS A 17 17.13 -8.88 12.48
N GLU A 18 17.88 -9.97 12.66
CA GLU A 18 18.10 -10.60 13.97
C GLU A 18 18.95 -9.73 14.91
N LYS A 19 19.98 -9.06 14.39
CA LYS A 19 20.79 -8.07 15.14
C LYS A 19 19.93 -6.91 15.63
N ILE A 20 19.07 -6.35 14.76
CA ILE A 20 18.13 -5.29 15.14
C ILE A 20 17.14 -5.80 16.19
N ARG A 21 16.58 -7.01 16.03
CA ARG A 21 15.65 -7.60 17.00
C ARG A 21 16.22 -7.63 18.41
N LYS A 22 17.44 -8.19 18.56
CA LYS A 22 18.10 -8.32 19.87
C LYS A 22 18.28 -6.97 20.57
N LEU A 23 18.79 -5.98 19.84
CA LEU A 23 19.02 -4.64 20.42
C LEU A 23 17.71 -3.91 20.73
N VAL A 24 16.65 -4.17 19.97
CA VAL A 24 15.31 -3.65 20.29
C VAL A 24 14.76 -4.29 21.57
N GLU A 25 14.91 -5.60 21.74
CA GLU A 25 14.51 -6.32 22.96
C GLU A 25 15.32 -5.88 24.19
N GLU A 26 16.58 -5.50 24.00
CA GLU A 26 17.45 -4.91 25.03
C GLU A 26 17.12 -3.44 25.35
N GLY A 27 16.20 -2.81 24.60
CA GLY A 27 15.66 -1.48 24.89
C GLY A 27 16.41 -0.31 24.24
N TYR A 28 17.32 -0.56 23.31
CA TYR A 28 18.05 0.50 22.60
C TYR A 28 17.14 1.30 21.66
N THR A 29 17.43 2.60 21.51
CA THR A 29 16.78 3.49 20.55
C THR A 29 17.24 3.20 19.12
N ASN A 30 16.46 3.61 18.10
CA ASN A 30 16.84 3.39 16.69
C ASN A 30 18.21 3.99 16.35
N ARG A 31 18.56 5.11 17.01
CA ARG A 31 19.83 5.79 16.77
C ARG A 31 21.00 5.01 17.33
N GLU A 32 20.88 4.51 18.55
CA GLU A 32 21.91 3.67 19.18
C GLU A 32 22.09 2.36 18.43
N ILE A 33 21.01 1.76 17.94
CA ILE A 33 21.07 0.53 17.12
C ILE A 33 21.81 0.81 15.81
N ALA A 34 21.49 1.92 15.11
CA ALA A 34 22.17 2.30 13.88
C ALA A 34 23.68 2.54 14.11
N ASP A 35 24.02 3.28 15.17
CA ASP A 35 25.40 3.60 15.53
C ASP A 35 26.20 2.33 15.92
N GLN A 36 25.57 1.37 16.60
CA GLN A 36 26.22 0.15 17.08
C GLN A 36 26.35 -0.94 16.00
N THR A 37 25.39 -1.02 15.09
CA THR A 37 25.36 -2.08 14.05
C THR A 37 25.94 -1.63 12.72
N GLY A 38 26.09 -0.32 12.50
CA GLY A 38 26.43 0.25 11.19
C GLY A 38 25.26 0.17 10.19
N ILE A 39 24.09 -0.33 10.60
CA ILE A 39 22.93 -0.43 9.73
C ILE A 39 22.32 0.97 9.52
N PRO A 40 21.92 1.36 8.30
CA PRO A 40 21.29 2.64 8.05
C PRO A 40 20.08 2.90 8.96
N PHE A 41 19.99 4.12 9.49
CA PHE A 41 18.95 4.50 10.46
C PHE A 41 17.52 4.20 9.98
N GLY A 42 17.22 4.43 8.70
CA GLY A 42 15.89 4.10 8.13
C GLY A 42 15.58 2.60 8.16
N THR A 43 16.57 1.75 7.85
CA THR A 43 16.45 0.29 7.94
C THR A 43 16.23 -0.19 9.37
N VAL A 44 16.94 0.44 10.32
CA VAL A 44 16.72 0.19 11.76
C VAL A 44 15.31 0.59 12.16
N GLY A 45 14.84 1.77 11.76
CA GLY A 45 13.48 2.26 12.05
C GLY A 45 12.42 1.27 11.58
N TYR A 46 12.50 0.88 10.30
CA TYR A 46 11.58 -0.08 9.68
C TYR A 46 11.50 -1.42 10.44
N HIS A 47 12.65 -2.05 10.74
CA HIS A 47 12.66 -3.34 11.43
C HIS A 47 12.32 -3.21 12.93
N ALA A 48 12.81 -2.16 13.59
CA ALA A 48 12.57 -1.95 15.01
C ALA A 48 11.09 -1.68 15.31
N ALA A 49 10.39 -0.94 14.45
CA ALA A 49 8.94 -0.73 14.58
C ALA A 49 8.17 -2.05 14.65
N ARG A 50 8.54 -3.03 13.81
CA ARG A 50 7.94 -4.37 13.82
C ARG A 50 8.22 -5.17 15.09
N PHE A 51 9.40 -5.03 15.70
CA PHE A 51 9.78 -5.76 16.91
C PHE A 51 9.26 -5.12 18.20
N ARG A 52 9.17 -3.79 18.27
CA ARG A 52 8.60 -3.08 19.43
C ARG A 52 7.09 -3.27 19.57
N LYS A 53 6.45 -3.86 18.57
CA LYS A 53 5.05 -4.23 18.61
C LYS A 53 4.85 -5.26 19.73
N LYS A 54 4.27 -4.83 20.86
CA LYS A 54 3.60 -5.78 21.76
C LYS A 54 2.54 -6.49 20.91
N GLU A 55 2.55 -7.81 20.89
CA GLU A 55 1.39 -8.59 20.45
C GLU A 55 0.21 -8.15 21.31
N LYS A 56 -0.55 -7.15 20.86
CA LYS A 56 -1.92 -7.00 21.31
C LYS A 56 -2.62 -8.24 20.79
N GLU A 57 -3.14 -9.06 21.71
CA GLU A 57 -4.05 -10.15 21.36
C GLU A 57 -5.03 -9.63 20.31
N PRO A 58 -5.33 -10.41 19.26
CA PRO A 58 -6.34 -10.02 18.30
C PRO A 58 -7.60 -9.71 19.09
N VAL A 59 -7.96 -8.42 19.17
CA VAL A 59 -9.24 -8.02 19.71
C VAL A 59 -10.24 -8.62 18.76
N ASP A 60 -10.97 -9.62 19.26
CA ASP A 60 -12.04 -10.23 18.52
C ASP A 60 -13.09 -9.17 18.23
N ASN A 61 -13.02 -8.61 17.02
CA ASN A 61 -13.99 -7.65 16.52
C ASN A 61 -15.29 -8.35 16.07
N SER A 62 -15.50 -9.64 16.39
CA SER A 62 -16.76 -10.35 16.16
C SER A 62 -17.97 -9.63 16.78
N ASP A 63 -17.73 -8.80 17.80
CA ASP A 63 -18.76 -8.00 18.48
C ASP A 63 -19.10 -6.66 17.82
N ARG A 64 -18.48 -6.29 16.68
CA ARG A 64 -19.16 -5.37 15.77
C ARG A 64 -20.32 -6.13 15.14
N HIS A 65 -21.50 -6.03 15.76
CA HIS A 65 -22.74 -6.63 15.30
C HIS A 65 -22.98 -6.35 13.81
N LEU A 66 -22.49 -7.25 12.96
CA LEU A 66 -22.68 -7.29 11.51
C LEU A 66 -23.32 -8.64 11.18
N CYS A 67 -24.43 -8.93 11.83
CA CYS A 67 -25.32 -9.96 11.29
C CYS A 67 -25.81 -9.46 9.92
N LYS A 68 -25.27 -10.03 8.84
CA LYS A 68 -25.67 -9.76 7.44
C LYS A 68 -27.15 -10.03 7.21
N THR A 69 -27.75 -10.90 8.02
CA THR A 69 -29.20 -11.19 8.06
C THR A 69 -30.01 -10.06 8.73
N CYS A 70 -29.40 -9.28 9.63
CA CYS A 70 -30.05 -8.15 10.29
C CYS A 70 -30.02 -6.88 9.44
N LYS A 71 -28.99 -6.62 8.62
CA LYS A 71 -28.93 -5.36 7.85
C LYS A 71 -30.13 -5.14 6.92
N PHE A 72 -30.46 -6.10 6.06
CA PHE A 72 -31.59 -5.92 5.13
C PHE A 72 -32.96 -6.09 5.81
N ARG A 73 -33.10 -7.02 6.76
CA ARG A 73 -34.33 -7.15 7.54
C ARG A 73 -34.61 -5.94 8.44
N SER A 74 -33.56 -5.27 8.94
CA SER A 74 -33.72 -4.11 9.81
C SER A 74 -34.21 -2.88 9.05
N LYS A 75 -33.80 -2.64 7.80
CA LYS A 75 -34.29 -1.46 7.08
C LYS A 75 -35.77 -1.58 6.75
N GLU A 76 -36.21 -2.70 6.17
CA GLU A 76 -37.63 -2.95 5.92
C GLU A 76 -38.46 -2.95 7.21
N PHE A 77 -37.90 -3.45 8.31
CA PHE A 77 -38.55 -3.39 9.62
C PHE A 77 -38.62 -1.96 10.17
N LEU A 78 -37.52 -1.19 10.13
CA LEU A 78 -37.42 0.17 10.64
C LEU A 78 -38.20 1.19 9.79
N ASP A 79 -38.33 0.94 8.49
CA ASP A 79 -39.06 1.77 7.54
C ASP A 79 -40.54 1.33 7.41
N ASN A 80 -41.00 0.38 8.23
CA ASN A 80 -42.40 -0.07 8.23
C ASN A 80 -43.25 0.82 9.13
N ASP A 81 -44.03 1.72 8.51
CA ASP A 81 -44.93 2.65 9.18
C ASP A 81 -46.08 1.96 9.97
N GLU A 82 -46.34 0.67 9.75
CA GLU A 82 -47.36 -0.09 10.48
C GLU A 82 -46.87 -0.58 11.86
N LEU A 83 -45.56 -0.50 12.12
CA LEU A 83 -44.95 -0.97 13.36
C LEU A 83 -44.68 0.20 14.30
N ASP A 84 -45.16 0.11 15.55
CA ASP A 84 -44.85 1.07 16.61
C ASP A 84 -43.44 0.81 17.17
N ILE A 85 -42.43 1.30 16.45
CA ILE A 85 -41.02 1.05 16.74
C ILE A 85 -40.42 2.23 17.49
N TYR A 86 -39.84 1.93 18.66
CA TYR A 86 -38.92 2.86 19.31
C TYR A 86 -37.54 2.81 18.65
N LEU A 87 -37.17 3.88 17.94
CA LEU A 87 -35.89 4.01 17.24
C LEU A 87 -35.07 5.17 17.80
N GLN A 88 -33.87 4.86 18.30
CA GLN A 88 -32.85 5.85 18.62
C GLN A 88 -31.71 5.79 17.59
N ARG A 89 -31.24 6.96 17.14
CA ARG A 89 -30.09 7.09 16.23
C ARG A 89 -28.98 7.83 16.96
N TYR A 90 -27.77 7.31 16.84
CA TYR A 90 -26.57 7.89 17.44
C TYR A 90 -25.53 8.12 16.35
N THR A 91 -24.77 9.19 16.53
CA THR A 91 -23.64 9.61 15.71
C THR A 91 -22.44 9.87 16.62
N ILE A 92 -21.28 10.10 16.02
CA ILE A 92 -20.09 10.48 16.78
C ILE A 92 -20.28 11.79 17.58
N PHE A 93 -21.17 12.67 17.11
CA PHE A 93 -21.45 13.97 17.72
C PHE A 93 -22.27 13.88 19.01
N ASP A 94 -22.93 12.74 19.27
CA ASP A 94 -23.74 12.53 20.47
C ASP A 94 -22.90 12.12 21.69
N ASN A 95 -21.60 11.83 21.50
CA ASN A 95 -20.70 11.44 22.58
C ASN A 95 -19.92 12.65 23.13
N PRO A 96 -20.29 13.21 24.31
CA PRO A 96 -19.64 14.39 24.87
C PRO A 96 -18.23 14.14 25.43
N PHE A 97 -17.78 12.87 25.47
CA PHE A 97 -16.47 12.49 26.00
C PHE A 97 -15.38 12.44 24.92
N LEU A 98 -15.74 12.57 23.64
CA LEU A 98 -14.75 12.59 22.57
C LEU A 98 -14.11 13.98 22.46
N PRO A 99 -12.77 14.08 22.36
CA PRO A 99 -12.12 15.34 22.03
C PRO A 99 -12.65 15.89 20.71
N GLN A 100 -12.91 17.19 20.66
CA GLN A 100 -13.42 17.84 19.45
C GLN A 100 -12.50 17.62 18.25
N GLU A 101 -11.18 17.78 18.47
CA GLU A 101 -10.18 17.57 17.43
C GLU A 101 -10.24 16.15 16.84
N PHE A 102 -10.42 15.14 17.67
CA PHE A 102 -10.55 13.75 17.23
C PHE A 102 -11.74 13.57 16.27
N VAL A 103 -12.89 14.16 16.63
CA VAL A 103 -14.10 14.11 15.79
C VAL A 103 -13.88 14.86 14.48
N GLU A 104 -13.22 16.02 14.51
CA GLU A 104 -12.90 16.81 13.32
C GLU A 104 -11.95 16.07 12.38
N GLN A 105 -10.93 15.39 12.90
CA GLN A 105 -10.00 14.60 12.09
C GLN A 105 -10.70 13.41 11.42
N LEU A 106 -11.55 12.67 12.15
CA LEU A 106 -12.34 11.58 11.56
C LEU A 106 -13.31 12.07 10.48
N CYS A 107 -13.93 13.24 10.69
CA CYS A 107 -14.77 13.86 9.66
C CYS A 107 -13.97 14.15 8.39
N LYS A 108 -12.79 14.76 8.51
CA LYS A 108 -11.90 15.07 7.37
C LYS A 108 -11.40 13.81 6.66
N GLU A 109 -11.07 12.78 7.42
CA GLU A 109 -10.56 11.51 6.89
C GLU A 109 -11.58 10.85 5.96
N TYR A 110 -12.86 10.85 6.33
CA TYR A 110 -13.91 10.23 5.52
C TYR A 110 -14.61 11.18 4.56
N GLU A 111 -14.37 12.49 4.64
CA GLU A 111 -15.07 13.51 3.86
C GLU A 111 -15.13 13.18 2.36
N GLY A 112 -16.32 13.33 1.78
CA GLY A 112 -16.56 13.06 0.35
C GLY A 112 -16.65 11.57 -0.02
N THR A 113 -16.40 10.65 0.92
CA THR A 113 -16.49 9.20 0.68
C THR A 113 -17.83 8.66 1.18
N ILE A 114 -18.23 7.48 0.69
CA ILE A 114 -19.40 6.76 1.21
C ILE A 114 -19.28 6.42 2.70
N TYR A 115 -18.05 6.35 3.23
CA TYR A 115 -17.81 6.06 4.63
C TYR A 115 -18.15 7.25 5.53
N TYR A 116 -18.18 8.48 5.03
CA TYR A 116 -18.68 9.62 5.81
C TYR A 116 -20.17 9.44 6.12
N ASP A 117 -20.98 9.22 5.09
CA ASP A 117 -22.41 8.98 5.23
C ASP A 117 -22.68 7.83 6.20
N ARG A 118 -21.91 6.73 6.09
CA ARG A 118 -22.13 5.52 6.88
C ARG A 118 -21.59 5.58 8.31
N LEU A 119 -20.34 6.01 8.49
CA LEU A 119 -19.62 5.92 9.75
C LEU A 119 -19.71 7.20 10.59
N ILE A 120 -19.85 8.37 9.97
CA ILE A 120 -19.97 9.65 10.67
C ILE A 120 -21.44 10.00 10.88
N LEU A 121 -22.26 9.93 9.83
CA LEU A 121 -23.68 10.31 9.89
C LEU A 121 -24.64 9.14 10.20
N GLY A 122 -24.15 7.89 10.24
CA GLY A 122 -24.98 6.70 10.53
C GLY A 122 -26.03 6.38 9.46
N LEU A 123 -25.84 6.86 8.22
CA LEU A 123 -26.79 6.69 7.12
C LEU A 123 -26.63 5.34 6.41
N TRP A 124 -27.76 4.78 6.01
CA TRP A 124 -27.84 3.53 5.25
C TRP A 124 -27.77 3.82 3.74
N LYS A 125 -26.61 4.30 3.30
CA LYS A 125 -26.36 4.72 1.91
C LYS A 125 -25.64 3.63 1.12
N ARG A 126 -26.09 3.38 -0.12
CA ARG A 126 -25.43 2.46 -1.05
C ARG A 126 -24.15 3.10 -1.60
N ALA A 127 -23.15 2.27 -1.88
CA ALA A 127 -21.96 2.72 -2.57
C ALA A 127 -22.28 2.84 -4.06
N GLU A 128 -22.01 4.01 -4.65
CA GLU A 128 -22.26 4.32 -6.05
C GLU A 128 -21.23 5.34 -6.55
N GLY A 129 -20.99 5.35 -7.86
CA GLY A 129 -20.04 6.27 -8.49
C GLY A 129 -18.57 5.94 -8.19
N ALA A 130 -17.71 6.96 -8.25
CA ALA A 130 -16.26 6.81 -8.05
C ALA A 130 -15.92 6.31 -6.65
N ILE A 131 -15.00 5.35 -6.57
CA ILE A 131 -14.50 4.78 -5.30
C ILE A 131 -13.59 5.80 -4.60
N TYR A 132 -12.55 6.25 -5.30
CA TYR A 132 -11.57 7.20 -4.80
C TYR A 132 -11.96 8.63 -5.16
N LYS A 133 -13.18 9.04 -4.79
CA LYS A 133 -13.79 10.30 -5.25
C LYS A 133 -12.88 11.53 -5.09
N ARG A 134 -12.22 11.70 -3.93
CA ARG A 134 -11.30 12.82 -3.70
C ARG A 134 -10.14 12.85 -4.70
N PHE A 135 -9.63 11.68 -5.07
CA PHE A 135 -8.59 11.55 -6.07
C PHE A 135 -9.13 11.82 -7.48
N ALA A 136 -10.26 11.21 -7.83
CA ALA A 136 -10.90 11.40 -9.14
C ALA A 136 -11.30 12.86 -9.41
N ASP A 137 -11.75 13.59 -8.39
CA ASP A 137 -12.15 14.99 -8.50
C ASP A 137 -10.96 15.93 -8.76
N ASP A 138 -9.78 15.62 -8.20
CA ASP A 138 -8.57 16.46 -8.32
C ASP A 138 -7.28 15.64 -8.05
N PRO A 139 -6.79 14.86 -9.05
CA PRO A 139 -5.58 14.05 -8.90
C PRO A 139 -4.33 14.87 -8.57
N GLU A 140 -4.31 16.15 -8.98
CA GLU A 140 -3.15 17.03 -8.86
C GLU A 140 -2.82 17.34 -7.39
N LYS A 141 -3.82 17.34 -6.51
CA LYS A 141 -3.62 17.49 -5.06
C LYS A 141 -2.78 16.38 -4.42
N PHE A 142 -2.66 15.24 -5.09
CA PHE A 142 -1.91 14.09 -4.61
C PHE A 142 -0.52 13.99 -5.25
N ARG A 143 -0.14 14.96 -6.10
CA ARG A 143 1.18 14.96 -6.73
C ARG A 143 2.29 15.22 -5.73
N CYS A 144 3.39 14.52 -5.96
CA CYS A 144 4.66 14.77 -5.30
C CYS A 144 5.83 14.60 -6.26
N GLU A 145 6.97 15.15 -5.87
CA GLU A 145 8.24 15.00 -6.56
C GLU A 145 9.24 14.30 -5.63
N VAL A 146 10.03 13.38 -6.19
CA VAL A 146 11.16 12.77 -5.46
C VAL A 146 12.44 13.30 -6.06
N LEU A 147 13.19 14.07 -5.27
CA LEU A 147 14.35 14.81 -5.73
C LEU A 147 15.61 14.44 -4.94
N GLU A 148 16.78 14.72 -5.50
CA GLU A 148 18.08 14.58 -4.80
C GLU A 148 18.31 15.70 -3.78
N GLY A 149 17.69 16.87 -3.99
CA GLY A 149 17.84 18.05 -3.14
C GLY A 149 16.56 18.88 -3.12
N PRO A 150 16.45 19.84 -2.19
CA PRO A 150 15.28 20.71 -2.10
C PRO A 150 15.16 21.58 -3.35
N ALA A 151 13.93 21.75 -3.87
CA ALA A 151 13.67 22.78 -4.88
C ALA A 151 13.21 24.08 -4.22
N ASP A 152 13.48 25.21 -4.91
CA ASP A 152 12.96 26.51 -4.52
C ASP A 152 11.50 26.65 -5.00
N ASN A 153 10.59 27.07 -4.10
CA ASN A 153 9.15 27.27 -4.36
C ASN A 153 8.43 26.04 -4.97
N PRO A 154 8.27 24.95 -4.20
CA PRO A 154 7.64 23.74 -4.72
C PRO A 154 6.15 23.95 -5.00
N GLU A 155 5.70 23.55 -6.20
CA GLU A 155 4.28 23.50 -6.56
C GLU A 155 3.58 22.27 -5.93
N HIS A 156 4.34 21.20 -5.67
CA HIS A 156 3.87 19.93 -5.15
C HIS A 156 4.61 19.50 -3.89
N LYS A 157 4.11 18.48 -3.18
CA LYS A 157 4.84 17.91 -2.05
C LYS A 157 6.18 17.33 -2.53
N GLN A 158 7.25 17.53 -1.78
CA GLN A 158 8.57 17.00 -2.14
C GLN A 158 9.06 16.00 -1.11
N PHE A 159 9.69 14.94 -1.60
CA PHE A 159 10.43 13.97 -0.82
C PHE A 159 11.85 13.90 -1.36
N ARG A 160 12.83 13.73 -0.47
CA ARG A 160 14.17 13.31 -0.87
C ARG A 160 14.15 11.81 -1.11
N LYS A 161 15.03 11.30 -1.98
CA LYS A 161 15.19 9.84 -2.12
C LYS A 161 15.44 9.14 -0.78
N ASN A 162 16.25 9.74 0.09
CA ASN A 162 16.55 9.21 1.42
C ASN A 162 15.37 9.28 2.40
N ASP A 163 14.31 10.05 2.09
CA ASP A 163 13.09 10.05 2.90
C ASP A 163 12.26 8.77 2.62
N ILE A 164 12.49 8.11 1.47
CA ILE A 164 11.84 6.85 1.09
C ILE A 164 12.66 5.69 1.67
N VAL A 165 12.18 5.13 2.78
CA VAL A 165 12.92 4.13 3.56
C VAL A 165 12.71 2.70 3.04
N SER A 166 11.62 2.45 2.32
CA SER A 166 11.31 1.14 1.73
C SER A 166 10.49 1.32 0.44
N ILE A 167 10.81 0.53 -0.57
CA ILE A 167 10.16 0.44 -1.86
C ILE A 167 9.78 -1.01 -2.12
N GLU A 168 8.51 -1.22 -2.42
CA GLU A 168 7.94 -2.52 -2.75
C GLU A 168 7.20 -2.45 -4.06
N ILE A 169 7.31 -3.53 -4.84
CA ILE A 169 6.78 -3.58 -6.20
C ILE A 169 5.69 -4.64 -6.28
N GLY A 170 4.54 -4.25 -6.79
CA GLY A 170 3.40 -5.10 -7.07
C GLY A 170 3.33 -5.49 -8.55
N LEU A 171 2.91 -6.72 -8.80
CA LEU A 171 2.68 -7.30 -10.12
C LEU A 171 1.32 -7.99 -10.16
N ASP A 172 0.43 -7.52 -11.04
CA ASP A 172 -0.83 -8.18 -11.34
C ASP A 172 -0.81 -8.74 -12.77
N PHE A 173 -1.15 -10.02 -12.90
CA PHE A 173 -1.09 -10.73 -14.17
C PHE A 173 -2.42 -10.56 -14.93
N GLY A 174 -2.47 -9.62 -15.85
CA GLY A 174 -3.59 -9.54 -16.79
C GLY A 174 -3.49 -10.52 -17.96
N GLY A 175 -4.59 -10.67 -18.69
CA GLY A 175 -4.64 -11.40 -19.96
C GLY A 175 -4.41 -10.49 -21.16
N ASN A 176 -4.55 -11.03 -22.38
CA ASN A 176 -4.32 -10.28 -23.62
C ASN A 176 -5.17 -8.99 -23.75
N GLN A 177 -6.32 -8.92 -23.07
CA GLN A 177 -7.21 -7.76 -23.09
C GLN A 177 -6.97 -6.77 -21.94
N SER A 178 -6.48 -7.22 -20.78
CA SER A 178 -6.28 -6.38 -19.59
C SER A 178 -4.83 -5.93 -19.38
N GLY A 179 -3.85 -6.66 -19.94
CA GLY A 179 -2.42 -6.35 -19.84
C GLY A 179 -1.83 -6.55 -18.46
N HIS A 180 -0.52 -6.76 -18.36
CA HIS A 180 0.15 -6.92 -17.07
C HIS A 180 0.42 -5.56 -16.43
N SER A 181 0.21 -5.45 -15.11
CA SER A 181 0.34 -4.19 -14.38
C SER A 181 1.44 -4.26 -13.32
N PHE A 182 2.35 -3.31 -13.37
CA PHE A 182 3.48 -3.16 -12.46
C PHE A 182 3.33 -1.85 -11.69
N VAL A 183 3.45 -1.88 -10.37
CA VAL A 183 3.40 -0.66 -9.54
C VAL A 183 4.47 -0.71 -8.47
N ALA A 184 5.32 0.31 -8.40
CA ALA A 184 6.23 0.54 -7.31
C ALA A 184 5.64 1.52 -6.30
N ARG A 185 5.75 1.21 -5.02
CA ARG A 185 5.26 2.03 -3.91
C ARG A 185 6.41 2.28 -2.93
N GLY A 186 6.55 3.52 -2.46
CA GLY A 186 7.46 3.91 -1.38
C GLY A 186 6.74 4.18 -0.07
N TYR A 187 7.40 3.89 1.04
CA TYR A 187 7.05 4.45 2.35
C TYR A 187 8.10 5.44 2.82
N THR A 188 7.64 6.46 3.55
CA THR A 188 8.49 7.22 4.45
C THR A 188 8.55 6.57 5.83
N ASP A 189 9.46 7.06 6.67
CA ASP A 189 9.66 6.53 8.03
C ASP A 189 8.35 6.47 8.84
N ASP A 190 8.25 5.46 9.71
CA ASP A 190 7.06 5.18 10.53
C ASP A 190 5.74 5.05 9.75
N TYR A 191 5.80 4.62 8.47
CA TYR A 191 4.63 4.50 7.60
C TYR A 191 3.88 5.83 7.40
N ARG A 192 4.54 6.97 7.61
CA ARG A 192 3.88 8.29 7.63
C ARG A 192 3.21 8.61 6.30
N ASP A 193 3.92 8.44 5.19
CA ASP A 193 3.41 8.67 3.84
C ASP A 193 3.55 7.41 2.96
N VAL A 194 2.55 7.21 2.11
CA VAL A 194 2.47 6.17 1.08
C VAL A 194 2.58 6.86 -0.27
N ILE A 195 3.59 6.48 -1.06
CA ILE A 195 3.91 7.15 -2.32
C ILE A 195 3.83 6.14 -3.45
N GLY A 196 2.91 6.33 -4.42
CA GLY A 196 3.02 5.67 -5.72
C GLY A 196 4.23 6.24 -6.45
N ILE A 197 5.26 5.42 -6.66
CA ILE A 197 6.55 5.85 -7.21
C ILE A 197 6.61 5.74 -8.73
N MET A 198 6.13 4.63 -9.28
CA MET A 198 6.14 4.39 -10.72
C MET A 198 5.09 3.33 -11.03
N SER A 199 4.40 3.46 -12.16
CA SER A 199 3.45 2.43 -12.60
C SER A 199 3.53 2.22 -14.10
N LYS A 200 3.49 0.96 -14.54
CA LYS A 200 3.53 0.59 -15.94
C LYS A 200 2.48 -0.48 -16.22
N ARG A 201 1.68 -0.25 -17.26
CA ARG A 201 0.77 -1.25 -17.82
C ARG A 201 1.33 -1.73 -19.16
N VAL A 202 1.46 -3.03 -19.30
CA VAL A 202 2.05 -3.70 -20.46
C VAL A 202 0.94 -4.44 -21.22
N MET A 203 0.52 -3.89 -22.34
CA MET A 203 -0.50 -4.50 -23.20
C MET A 203 0.15 -5.28 -24.35
N ALA A 204 -0.37 -6.45 -24.69
CA ALA A 204 0.13 -7.24 -25.83
C ALA A 204 0.09 -6.46 -27.16
N LYS A 205 -0.97 -5.66 -27.37
CA LYS A 205 -1.12 -4.81 -28.56
C LYS A 205 0.01 -3.78 -28.73
N ASP A 206 0.68 -3.39 -27.65
CA ASP A 206 1.74 -2.37 -27.67
C ASP A 206 3.12 -2.99 -27.96
N GLN A 207 3.26 -4.32 -27.84
CA GLN A 207 4.52 -5.05 -28.02
C GLN A 207 4.71 -5.63 -29.44
N GLY A 208 3.68 -5.58 -30.29
CA GLY A 208 3.74 -6.11 -31.66
C GLY A 208 3.77 -7.64 -31.78
N GLU A 209 4.05 -8.35 -30.69
CA GLU A 209 4.08 -9.81 -30.53
C GLU A 209 3.36 -10.22 -29.23
N ASP A 210 2.99 -11.49 -29.12
CA ASP A 210 2.42 -12.04 -27.88
C ASP A 210 3.45 -11.99 -26.74
N ILE A 211 3.01 -11.58 -25.55
CA ILE A 211 3.88 -11.52 -24.37
C ILE A 211 3.99 -12.94 -23.79
N ASP A 212 5.09 -13.61 -24.09
CA ASP A 212 5.44 -14.87 -23.44
C ASP A 212 6.06 -14.65 -22.05
N SER A 213 6.30 -15.75 -21.32
CA SER A 213 6.86 -15.68 -19.97
C SER A 213 8.25 -15.04 -19.93
N ASN A 214 9.09 -15.25 -20.95
CA ASN A 214 10.46 -14.70 -20.95
C ASN A 214 10.46 -13.20 -21.22
N MET A 215 9.60 -12.75 -22.14
CA MET A 215 9.38 -11.34 -22.42
C MET A 215 8.82 -10.63 -21.19
N LEU A 216 7.84 -11.24 -20.51
CA LEU A 216 7.29 -10.70 -19.26
C LEU A 216 8.36 -10.58 -18.17
N ASP A 217 9.18 -11.61 -17.98
CA ASP A 217 10.28 -11.60 -17.02
C ASP A 217 11.27 -10.47 -17.30
N GLN A 218 11.63 -10.27 -18.58
CA GLN A 218 12.52 -9.20 -19.00
C GLN A 218 11.90 -7.81 -18.76
N LEU A 219 10.66 -7.61 -19.20
CA LEU A 219 9.93 -6.35 -19.01
C LEU A 219 9.77 -5.99 -17.54
N PHE A 220 9.49 -6.98 -16.69
CA PHE A 220 9.38 -6.77 -15.25
C PHE A 220 10.74 -6.47 -14.62
N CYS A 221 11.80 -7.20 -14.98
CA CYS A 221 13.15 -6.91 -14.49
C CYS A 221 13.65 -5.51 -14.91
N ASP A 222 13.30 -5.07 -16.12
CA ASP A 222 13.64 -3.73 -16.60
C ASP A 222 12.85 -2.65 -15.84
N PHE A 223 11.58 -2.91 -15.52
CA PHE A 223 10.80 -2.04 -14.63
C PHE A 223 11.43 -1.94 -13.23
N VAL A 224 11.85 -3.06 -12.63
CA VAL A 224 12.53 -3.07 -11.33
C VAL A 224 13.84 -2.26 -11.41
N GLN A 225 14.62 -2.43 -12.48
CA GLN A 225 15.84 -1.64 -12.69
C GLN A 225 15.55 -0.15 -12.79
N GLU A 226 14.52 0.24 -13.55
CA GLU A 226 14.12 1.65 -13.72
C GLU A 226 13.72 2.30 -12.40
N VAL A 227 12.99 1.56 -11.54
CA VAL A 227 12.65 1.99 -10.18
C VAL A 227 13.90 2.20 -9.32
N ILE A 228 14.85 1.25 -9.35
CA ILE A 228 16.12 1.37 -8.61
C ILE A 228 16.90 2.59 -9.09
N ASP A 229 17.02 2.80 -10.40
CA ASP A 229 17.84 3.86 -10.96
C ASP A 229 17.23 5.25 -10.69
N LYS A 230 15.90 5.39 -10.81
CA LYS A 230 15.23 6.69 -10.65
C LYS A 230 14.92 7.03 -9.18
N TYR A 231 14.59 6.04 -8.35
CA TYR A 231 14.07 6.27 -6.98
C TYR A 231 14.80 5.52 -5.88
N GLY A 232 15.56 4.48 -6.22
CA GLY A 232 16.28 3.67 -5.27
C GLY A 232 17.43 4.42 -4.60
N VAL A 233 17.69 4.08 -3.34
CA VAL A 233 18.91 4.41 -2.62
C VAL A 233 19.70 3.12 -2.49
N ILE A 234 20.90 3.08 -3.08
CA ILE A 234 21.73 1.88 -3.14
C ILE A 234 23.15 2.17 -2.67
N VAL A 235 23.66 1.31 -1.79
CA VAL A 235 25.05 1.32 -1.30
C VAL A 235 25.71 0.04 -1.78
N LYS A 236 26.76 0.17 -2.60
CA LYS A 236 27.48 -0.96 -3.21
C LYS A 236 28.97 -0.93 -2.87
N HIS A 237 29.55 -2.11 -2.70
CA HIS A 237 30.99 -2.33 -2.59
C HIS A 237 31.41 -3.37 -3.63
N GLY A 238 31.86 -2.91 -4.80
CA GLY A 238 32.07 -3.79 -5.95
C GLY A 238 30.74 -4.40 -6.42
N ASP A 239 30.69 -5.73 -6.52
CA ASP A 239 29.48 -6.47 -6.90
C ASP A 239 28.52 -6.72 -5.71
N TYR A 240 28.97 -6.43 -4.49
CA TYR A 240 28.15 -6.61 -3.28
C TYR A 240 27.24 -5.40 -3.05
N VAL A 241 25.96 -5.65 -2.84
CA VAL A 241 24.97 -4.64 -2.43
C VAL A 241 24.81 -4.72 -0.91
N GLU A 242 25.31 -3.69 -0.22
CA GLU A 242 25.18 -3.59 1.24
C GLU A 242 23.76 -3.20 1.63
N TYR A 243 23.18 -2.25 0.89
CA TYR A 243 21.84 -1.72 1.15
C TYR A 243 21.17 -1.32 -0.16
N CYS A 244 19.89 -1.63 -0.28
CA CYS A 244 18.99 -1.09 -1.28
C CYS A 244 17.60 -0.97 -0.63
N ASN A 245 16.97 0.20 -0.75
CA ASN A 245 15.61 0.39 -0.24
C ASN A 245 14.53 -0.29 -1.12
N VAL A 246 14.88 -0.86 -2.27
CA VAL A 246 13.98 -1.73 -3.05
C VAL A 246 14.10 -3.16 -2.53
N GLU A 247 13.12 -3.59 -1.74
CA GLU A 247 13.27 -4.74 -0.85
C GLU A 247 12.42 -5.95 -1.25
N SER A 248 11.25 -5.73 -1.86
CA SER A 248 10.29 -6.82 -2.07
C SER A 248 9.43 -6.65 -3.31
N VAL A 249 9.09 -7.80 -3.91
CA VAL A 249 8.11 -7.94 -4.99
C VAL A 249 6.93 -8.78 -4.52
N TYR A 250 5.71 -8.33 -4.80
CA TYR A 250 4.47 -9.05 -4.55
C TYR A 250 3.72 -9.30 -5.86
N TYR A 251 3.51 -10.56 -6.19
CA TYR A 251 2.82 -10.95 -7.42
C TYR A 251 1.48 -11.64 -7.15
N ASP A 252 0.56 -11.54 -8.11
CA ASP A 252 -0.72 -12.22 -8.05
C ASP A 252 -0.56 -13.75 -7.93
N ASN A 253 -1.22 -14.33 -6.93
CA ASN A 253 -1.08 -15.73 -6.62
C ASN A 253 -1.93 -16.68 -7.49
N ALA A 254 -2.76 -16.16 -8.41
CA ALA A 254 -3.56 -17.01 -9.30
C ALA A 254 -2.68 -17.68 -10.37
N GLU A 255 -1.78 -16.94 -11.00
CA GLU A 255 -0.90 -17.44 -12.06
C GLU A 255 0.44 -17.95 -11.53
N THR A 256 0.42 -19.18 -11.01
CA THR A 256 1.57 -19.77 -10.32
C THR A 256 2.80 -20.01 -11.21
N VAL A 257 2.61 -20.29 -12.50
CA VAL A 257 3.71 -20.54 -13.44
C VAL A 257 4.47 -19.25 -13.74
N LEU A 258 3.76 -18.19 -14.15
CA LEU A 258 4.36 -16.87 -14.38
C LEU A 258 5.01 -16.33 -13.11
N GLY A 259 4.34 -16.49 -11.96
CA GLY A 259 4.91 -16.11 -10.67
C GLY A 259 6.23 -16.79 -10.30
N ASN A 260 6.40 -18.06 -10.69
CA ASN A 260 7.67 -18.77 -10.48
C ASN A 260 8.76 -18.29 -11.45
N SER A 261 8.40 -17.96 -12.69
CA SER A 261 9.32 -17.38 -13.68
C SER A 261 9.87 -16.03 -13.20
N ILE A 262 8.96 -15.14 -12.78
CA ILE A 262 9.29 -13.83 -12.22
C ILE A 262 10.20 -13.94 -11.01
N ARG A 263 9.90 -14.86 -10.08
CA ARG A 263 10.77 -15.14 -8.93
C ARG A 263 12.18 -15.46 -9.38
N ASN A 264 12.34 -16.43 -10.27
CA ASN A 264 13.66 -16.86 -10.74
C ASN A 264 14.41 -15.74 -11.45
N ALA A 265 13.72 -14.94 -12.28
CA ALA A 265 14.31 -13.82 -13.02
C ALA A 265 14.80 -12.70 -12.08
N VAL A 266 13.95 -12.30 -11.13
CA VAL A 266 14.24 -11.25 -10.15
C VAL A 266 15.32 -11.68 -9.18
N GLU A 267 15.22 -12.87 -8.56
CA GLU A 267 16.23 -13.36 -7.60
C GLU A 267 17.61 -13.56 -8.27
N LYS A 268 17.63 -13.86 -9.57
CA LYS A 268 18.87 -13.95 -10.34
C LYS A 268 19.51 -12.58 -10.61
N ARG A 269 18.71 -11.57 -10.96
CA ARG A 269 19.20 -10.23 -11.34
C ARG A 269 19.39 -9.30 -10.14
N PHE A 270 18.58 -9.47 -9.10
CA PHE A 270 18.52 -8.66 -7.89
C PHE A 270 18.46 -9.57 -6.64
N PRO A 271 19.58 -10.22 -6.26
CA PRO A 271 19.57 -11.27 -5.23
C PRO A 271 19.13 -10.82 -3.82
N TRP A 272 19.06 -9.51 -3.57
CA TRP A 272 18.59 -8.94 -2.31
C TRP A 272 17.07 -8.70 -2.28
N ILE A 273 16.38 -8.72 -3.42
CA ILE A 273 14.93 -8.48 -3.51
C ILE A 273 14.19 -9.77 -3.21
N ILE A 274 13.27 -9.71 -2.24
CA ILE A 274 12.49 -10.86 -1.84
C ILE A 274 11.19 -10.94 -2.65
N VAL A 275 10.96 -12.05 -3.36
CA VAL A 275 9.77 -12.24 -4.21
C VAL A 275 8.73 -13.13 -3.55
N ARG A 276 7.53 -12.60 -3.29
CA ARG A 276 6.45 -13.28 -2.55
C ARG A 276 5.11 -13.17 -3.27
N LYS A 277 4.23 -14.11 -2.97
CA LYS A 277 2.82 -14.07 -3.39
C LYS A 277 2.06 -12.99 -2.63
N ALA A 278 1.08 -12.35 -3.27
CA ALA A 278 0.08 -11.55 -2.56
C ALA A 278 -0.72 -12.43 -1.56
N LYS A 279 -1.05 -11.84 -0.40
CA LYS A 279 -1.96 -12.38 0.63
C LYS A 279 -3.39 -12.42 0.12
N LYS A 280 -3.77 -11.49 -0.79
CA LYS A 280 -5.14 -11.28 -1.24
C LYS A 280 -6.07 -10.97 -0.08
N ALA A 281 -5.71 -9.93 0.68
CA ALA A 281 -6.66 -9.37 1.65
C ALA A 281 -7.94 -8.89 0.95
N SER A 282 -9.02 -8.75 1.72
CA SER A 282 -10.32 -8.28 1.22
C SER A 282 -10.17 -6.98 0.41
N ILE A 283 -10.67 -6.98 -0.83
CA ILE A 283 -10.67 -5.81 -1.73
C ILE A 283 -11.24 -4.58 -1.02
N ILE A 284 -12.33 -4.75 -0.27
CA ILE A 284 -12.99 -3.66 0.47
C ILE A 284 -12.08 -3.09 1.55
N ASP A 285 -11.27 -3.91 2.20
CA ASP A 285 -10.35 -3.43 3.25
C ASP A 285 -9.15 -2.69 2.63
N ARG A 286 -8.67 -3.15 1.47
CA ARG A 286 -7.62 -2.45 0.70
C ARG A 286 -8.12 -1.10 0.18
N ILE A 287 -9.34 -1.03 -0.37
CA ILE A 287 -10.01 0.22 -0.76
C ILE A 287 -10.13 1.17 0.43
N ARG A 288 -10.63 0.68 1.58
CA ARG A 288 -10.75 1.50 2.80
C ARG A 288 -9.41 2.04 3.24
N CYS A 289 -8.35 1.23 3.25
CA CYS A 289 -7.01 1.67 3.60
C CYS A 289 -6.58 2.85 2.73
N THR A 290 -6.64 2.71 1.40
CA THR A 290 -6.26 3.76 0.45
C THR A 290 -7.11 5.03 0.60
N VAL A 291 -8.43 4.88 0.78
CA VAL A 291 -9.34 6.02 1.01
C VAL A 291 -8.99 6.77 2.29
N ARG A 292 -8.69 6.06 3.39
CA ARG A 292 -8.27 6.67 4.67
C ARG A 292 -6.93 7.40 4.52
N LEU A 293 -5.98 6.82 3.80
CA LEU A 293 -4.67 7.46 3.53
C LEU A 293 -4.83 8.76 2.74
N MET A 294 -5.69 8.79 1.71
CA MET A 294 -6.03 10.01 0.98
C MET A 294 -6.72 11.04 1.88
N GLY A 295 -7.66 10.58 2.71
CA GLY A 295 -8.38 11.39 3.67
C GLY A 295 -7.48 12.11 4.66
N ALA A 296 -6.49 11.39 5.17
CA ALA A 296 -5.50 11.85 6.13
C ALA A 296 -4.34 12.65 5.50
N GLY A 297 -4.30 12.84 4.18
CA GLY A 297 -3.20 13.54 3.50
C GLY A 297 -1.86 12.78 3.53
N ARG A 298 -1.94 11.45 3.55
CA ARG A 298 -0.79 10.52 3.64
C ARG A 298 -0.54 9.73 2.36
N PHE A 299 -1.34 9.95 1.32
CA PHE A 299 -1.17 9.28 0.02
C PHE A 299 -0.68 10.28 -1.03
N TRP A 300 0.33 9.89 -1.81
CA TRP A 300 0.93 10.72 -2.85
C TRP A 300 1.29 9.87 -4.07
N ILE A 301 1.43 10.51 -5.24
CA ILE A 301 1.90 9.86 -6.46
C ILE A 301 2.91 10.75 -7.20
N THR A 302 3.90 10.15 -7.85
CA THR A 302 4.83 10.85 -8.75
C THR A 302 4.22 10.99 -10.15
N GLU A 303 4.88 11.73 -11.05
CA GLU A 303 4.51 11.81 -12.47
C GLU A 303 4.59 10.48 -13.24
N ASP A 304 5.40 9.52 -12.76
CA ASP A 304 5.59 8.22 -13.43
C ASP A 304 4.47 7.23 -13.11
N CYS A 305 3.50 7.62 -12.29
CA CYS A 305 2.35 6.80 -11.91
C CYS A 305 1.16 6.93 -12.86
N LYS A 306 1.38 6.99 -14.18
CA LYS A 306 0.29 7.22 -15.15
C LYS A 306 -0.82 6.17 -15.09
N SER A 307 -0.49 4.87 -15.13
CA SER A 307 -1.51 3.82 -15.08
C SER A 307 -2.20 3.77 -13.72
N LEU A 308 -1.45 3.92 -12.61
CA LEU A 308 -2.05 3.99 -11.27
C LEU A 308 -2.98 5.20 -11.10
N GLN A 309 -2.61 6.37 -11.63
CA GLN A 309 -3.45 7.57 -11.58
C GLN A 309 -4.76 7.35 -12.34
N THR A 310 -4.71 6.82 -13.56
CA THR A 310 -5.91 6.49 -14.33
C THR A 310 -6.78 5.51 -13.56
N ALA A 311 -6.17 4.44 -13.04
CA ALA A 311 -6.85 3.42 -12.25
C ALA A 311 -7.58 3.98 -11.02
N LEU A 312 -6.92 4.86 -10.25
CA LEU A 312 -7.53 5.53 -9.10
C LEU A 312 -8.65 6.50 -9.51
N SER A 313 -8.54 7.15 -10.66
CA SER A 313 -9.52 8.13 -11.14
C SER A 313 -10.79 7.45 -11.66
N ASP A 314 -10.64 6.33 -12.36
CA ASP A 314 -11.73 5.69 -13.10
C ASP A 314 -12.48 4.62 -12.28
N ALA A 315 -11.93 4.17 -11.16
CA ALA A 315 -12.52 3.08 -10.38
C ALA A 315 -13.90 3.44 -9.80
N VAL A 316 -14.90 2.61 -10.09
CA VAL A 316 -16.30 2.82 -9.67
C VAL A 316 -16.88 1.62 -8.93
N TRP A 317 -17.88 1.90 -8.09
CA TRP A 317 -18.69 0.86 -7.46
C TRP A 317 -19.64 0.20 -8.46
N ASN A 318 -19.80 -1.12 -8.35
CA ASN A 318 -20.76 -1.89 -9.13
C ASN A 318 -22.19 -1.64 -8.62
N LYS A 319 -22.93 -0.79 -9.35
CA LYS A 319 -24.31 -0.42 -9.01
C LYS A 319 -25.32 -1.57 -9.14
N ASP A 320 -24.98 -2.61 -9.90
CA ASP A 320 -25.88 -3.73 -10.19
C ASP A 320 -25.90 -4.75 -9.03
N VAL A 321 -24.85 -4.76 -8.20
CA VAL A 321 -24.79 -5.55 -6.98
C VAL A 321 -25.44 -4.79 -5.82
N LYS A 322 -26.48 -5.38 -5.23
CA LYS A 322 -27.35 -4.70 -4.26
C LYS A 322 -27.11 -5.13 -2.81
N ASP A 323 -26.49 -6.29 -2.60
CA ASP A 323 -26.35 -6.97 -1.31
C ASP A 323 -24.98 -6.76 -0.65
N LYS A 324 -23.98 -6.32 -1.41
CA LYS A 324 -22.63 -6.00 -0.93
C LYS A 324 -22.02 -4.84 -1.72
N ASP A 325 -21.05 -4.17 -1.11
CA ASP A 325 -20.18 -3.26 -1.87
C ASP A 325 -19.24 -4.12 -2.74
N GLU A 326 -19.16 -3.80 -4.02
CA GLU A 326 -18.30 -4.48 -4.98
C GLU A 326 -17.71 -3.44 -5.93
N ARG A 327 -16.39 -3.47 -6.12
CA ARG A 327 -15.72 -2.67 -7.16
C ARG A 327 -16.12 -3.24 -8.53
N LEU A 328 -16.54 -2.39 -9.46
CA LEU A 328 -16.83 -2.83 -10.81
C LEU A 328 -15.54 -3.31 -11.48
N ASP A 329 -15.57 -4.53 -11.96
CA ASP A 329 -14.46 -5.17 -12.67
C ASP A 329 -15.01 -5.98 -13.85
N ASP A 330 -15.33 -5.26 -14.93
CA ASP A 330 -15.83 -5.79 -16.19
C ASP A 330 -14.85 -5.54 -17.35
N GLY A 331 -13.61 -5.15 -17.01
CA GLY A 331 -12.56 -4.75 -17.97
C GLY A 331 -12.70 -3.33 -18.52
N SER A 332 -13.70 -2.54 -18.11
CA SER A 332 -13.86 -1.15 -18.56
C SER A 332 -12.89 -0.17 -17.91
N THR A 333 -12.30 -0.54 -16.77
CA THR A 333 -11.37 0.30 -15.99
C THR A 333 -10.11 -0.48 -15.62
N ASP A 334 -9.04 0.23 -15.28
CA ASP A 334 -7.73 -0.36 -14.97
C ASP A 334 -7.69 -0.92 -13.54
N ILE A 335 -8.35 -2.06 -13.32
CA ILE A 335 -8.37 -2.72 -12.02
C ILE A 335 -7.02 -3.39 -11.72
N ASP A 336 -6.32 -3.88 -12.74
CA ASP A 336 -5.04 -4.58 -12.59
C ASP A 336 -3.97 -3.66 -11.96
N SER A 337 -3.92 -2.36 -12.32
CA SER A 337 -3.01 -1.40 -11.67
C SER A 337 -3.37 -1.12 -10.22
N LEU A 338 -4.67 -1.15 -9.85
CA LEU A 338 -5.07 -1.06 -8.45
C LEU A 338 -4.66 -2.29 -7.68
N ASP A 339 -4.87 -3.48 -8.24
CA ASP A 339 -4.52 -4.72 -7.57
C ASP A 339 -3.01 -4.84 -7.36
N ALA A 340 -2.20 -4.51 -8.38
CA ALA A 340 -0.75 -4.41 -8.25
C ALA A 340 -0.35 -3.46 -7.11
N PHE A 341 -0.90 -2.24 -7.04
CA PHE A 341 -0.66 -1.32 -5.94
C PHE A 341 -1.08 -1.89 -4.59
N GLU A 342 -2.29 -2.45 -4.51
CA GLU A 342 -2.91 -2.95 -3.28
C GLU A 342 -2.13 -4.15 -2.69
N TYR A 343 -1.49 -4.98 -3.52
CA TYR A 343 -0.59 -6.04 -3.07
C TYR A 343 0.64 -5.50 -2.31
N THR A 344 1.06 -4.27 -2.58
CA THR A 344 2.19 -3.64 -1.88
C THR A 344 1.84 -3.14 -0.48
N ILE A 345 0.56 -2.87 -0.19
CA ILE A 345 0.12 -2.28 1.09
C ILE A 345 -0.61 -3.27 2.00
N GLU A 346 -1.18 -4.35 1.46
CA GLU A 346 -2.07 -5.27 2.20
C GLU A 346 -1.43 -5.90 3.45
N ARG A 347 -0.09 -5.98 3.51
CA ARG A 347 0.64 -6.56 4.65
C ARG A 347 0.74 -5.60 5.82
N ASP A 348 0.78 -4.32 5.51
CA ASP A 348 1.04 -3.23 6.45
C ASP A 348 -0.21 -2.38 6.67
N MET A 349 -1.37 -2.77 6.12
CA MET A 349 -2.64 -2.04 6.31
C MET A 349 -2.93 -1.73 7.77
N ARG A 350 -2.61 -2.65 8.68
CA ARG A 350 -2.78 -2.41 10.11
C ARG A 350 -1.93 -1.24 10.58
N ASP A 351 -0.66 -1.18 10.21
CA ASP A 351 0.28 -0.13 10.60
C ASP A 351 -0.02 1.19 9.86
N LEU A 352 -0.53 1.12 8.63
CA LEU A 352 -0.97 2.27 7.86
C LEU A 352 -2.20 2.97 8.46
N ILE A 353 -3.10 2.19 9.07
CA ILE A 353 -4.39 2.70 9.57
C ILE A 353 -4.48 2.78 11.10
N GLU A 354 -3.50 2.22 11.83
CA GLU A 354 -3.31 2.49 13.25
C GLU A 354 -2.96 3.98 13.39
N GLU A 355 -3.70 4.69 14.24
CA GLU A 355 -3.47 6.11 14.49
C GLU A 355 -2.01 6.28 14.94
N VAL A 356 -1.21 7.00 14.14
CA VAL A 356 0.09 7.47 14.57
C VAL A 356 -0.21 8.43 15.70
N GLU A 357 0.03 8.02 16.95
CA GLU A 357 0.01 8.94 18.09
C GLU A 357 0.97 10.08 17.71
N ASN A 358 0.42 11.28 17.46
CA ASN A 358 1.24 12.46 17.29
C ASN A 358 2.04 12.63 18.59
N VAL A 359 3.33 12.30 18.56
CA VAL A 359 4.27 12.54 19.66
C VAL A 359 4.54 14.03 19.77
#